data_AF-E6PIJ9-F1
#
_entry.id   AF-E6PIJ9-F1
#
_cell.length_a   1.000
_cell.length_b   1.000
_cell.length_c   1.000
_cell.angle_alpha   90.00
_cell.angle_beta   90.00
_cell.angle_gamma   90.00
#
_symmetry.space_group_name_H-M   'P 1'
#
loop_
_entity.id
_entity.type
_entity.pdbx_description
1 polymer ?
#
loop_
_entity_poly.entity_id
_entity_poly.type
_entity_poly.pdbx_seq_one_letter_code
_entity_poly.pdbx_strand_id
1 'polypeptide(L)' 'MHETTTELGERVNAALDKVRPGIAADGGEVWLVRIEGSVAFVQMLGACGGCPASHLTLKGAIEAIVTAEVPEITEVVQV' A
#
# COMPACT_ATOMS: atom_id res chain seq x y z
N MET A 1 -20.10 -4.33 21.11
CA MET A 1 -20.12 -4.76 19.70
C MET A 1 -19.45 -3.66 18.90
N HIS A 2 -18.30 -3.94 18.29
CA HIS A 2 -17.91 -3.40 16.98
C HIS A 2 -16.87 -4.35 16.37
N GLU A 3 -17.04 -4.59 15.09
CA GLU A 3 -16.54 -5.70 14.28
C GLU A 3 -15.02 -5.91 14.24
N THR A 4 -14.59 -7.14 14.50
CA THR A 4 -13.20 -7.67 14.34
C THR A 4 -12.74 -7.74 12.87
N THR A 5 -13.57 -7.36 11.89
CA THR A 5 -13.20 -7.37 10.46
C THR A 5 -12.40 -6.13 10.03
N THR A 6 -12.44 -5.02 10.79
CA THR A 6 -11.81 -3.76 10.37
C THR A 6 -10.32 -3.67 10.74
N GLU A 7 -9.85 -4.42 11.74
CA GLU A 7 -8.52 -4.23 12.36
C GLU A 7 -7.35 -4.32 11.36
N LEU A 8 -7.39 -5.28 10.44
CA LEU A 8 -6.33 -5.44 9.45
C LEU A 8 -6.36 -4.33 8.39
N GLY A 9 -7.55 -3.97 7.93
CA GLY A 9 -7.76 -2.87 6.97
C GLY A 9 -7.31 -1.53 7.54
N GLU A 10 -7.62 -1.24 8.80
CA GLU A 10 -7.20 0.00 9.46
C GLU A 10 -5.68 0.04 9.66
N ARG A 11 -5.06 -1.07 10.05
CA ARG A 11 -3.60 -1.15 10.19
C ARG A 11 -2.88 -0.93 8.86
N VAL A 12 -3.35 -1.57 7.78
CA VAL A 12 -2.79 -1.34 6.45
C VAL A 12 -3.03 0.10 6.02
N ASN A 13 -4.21 0.67 6.25
CA ASN A 13 -4.49 2.06 5.89
C ASN A 13 -3.62 3.04 6.68
N ALA A 14 -3.36 2.80 7.97
CA ALA A 14 -2.45 3.59 8.79
C ALA A 14 -0.99 3.48 8.31
N ALA A 15 -0.55 2.29 7.90
CA ALA A 15 0.76 2.11 7.28
C ALA A 15 0.85 2.83 5.93
N LEU A 16 -0.22 2.77 5.12
CA LEU A 16 -0.33 3.48 3.86
C LEU A 16 -0.28 5.01 4.06
N ASP A 17 -0.92 5.53 5.11
CA ASP A 17 -0.93 6.96 5.43
C ASP A 17 0.49 7.51 5.70
N LYS A 18 1.35 6.69 6.30
CA LYS A 18 2.78 7.03 6.50
C LYS A 18 3.56 7.10 5.19
N VAL A 19 3.19 6.31 4.17
CA VAL A 19 3.87 6.33 2.85
C VAL A 19 3.26 7.30 1.87
N ARG A 20 1.98 7.70 2.04
CA ARG A 20 1.32 8.75 1.25
C ARG A 20 2.19 9.99 1.01
N PRO A 21 2.85 10.61 2.01
CA PRO A 21 3.69 11.78 1.75
C PRO A 21 4.91 11.48 0.87
N GLY A 22 5.49 10.27 0.97
CA GLY A 22 6.61 9.85 0.12
C GLY A 22 6.17 9.59 -1.33
N ILE A 23 5.00 8.97 -1.51
CA ILE A 23 4.43 8.68 -2.83
C ILE A 23 3.90 9.98 -3.49
N ALA A 24 3.26 10.85 -2.71
CA ALA A 24 2.82 12.17 -3.16
C ALA A 24 3.98 13.07 -3.55
N ALA A 25 5.14 12.96 -2.88
CA ALA A 25 6.36 13.65 -3.29
C ALA A 25 6.89 13.18 -4.66
N ASP A 26 6.67 11.91 -5.01
CA ASP A 26 6.96 11.39 -6.35
C ASP A 26 5.90 11.78 -7.39
N GLY A 27 4.76 12.31 -6.93
CA GLY A 27 3.60 12.73 -7.74
C GLY A 27 2.52 11.67 -7.89
N GLY A 28 2.52 10.67 -7.01
CA GLY A 28 1.59 9.56 -7.00
C GLY A 28 0.75 9.47 -5.74
N GLU A 29 -0.15 8.51 -5.72
CA GLU A 29 -1.03 8.24 -4.61
C GLU A 29 -1.30 6.74 -4.50
N VAL A 30 -1.60 6.25 -3.29
CA VAL A 30 -1.90 4.83 -3.05
C VAL A 30 -3.16 4.69 -2.21
N TRP A 31 -3.96 3.70 -2.55
CA TRP A 31 -5.25 3.43 -1.95
C TRP A 31 -5.38 1.94 -1.70
N LEU A 32 -5.84 1.55 -0.51
CA LEU A 32 -6.19 0.17 -0.25
C LEU A 32 -7.51 -0.16 -0.94
N VAL A 33 -7.50 -1.16 -1.82
CA VAL A 33 -8.72 -1.64 -2.50
C VAL A 33 -9.36 -2.73 -1.67
N ARG A 34 -8.60 -3.78 -1.33
CA ARG A 34 -9.05 -4.89 -0.51
C ARG A 34 -7.87 -5.68 0.05
N ILE A 35 -8.13 -6.52 1.04
CA ILE A 35 -7.17 -7.48 1.57
C ILE A 35 -7.77 -8.87 1.42
N GLU A 36 -7.02 -9.82 0.88
CA GLU A 36 -7.42 -11.22 0.86
C GLU A 36 -6.36 -12.10 1.53
N GLY A 37 -6.72 -12.65 2.70
CA GLY A 37 -5.80 -13.44 3.50
C GLY A 37 -4.58 -12.61 3.90
N SER A 38 -3.43 -12.91 3.30
CA SER A 38 -2.16 -12.22 3.51
C SER A 38 -1.71 -11.36 2.32
N VAL A 39 -2.60 -11.11 1.36
CA VAL A 39 -2.31 -10.30 0.17
C VAL A 39 -3.11 -9.00 0.25
N ALA A 40 -2.40 -7.86 0.24
CA ALA A 40 -3.02 -6.54 0.17
C ALA A 40 -3.09 -6.07 -1.28
N PHE A 41 -4.31 -5.80 -1.77
CA PHE A 41 -4.55 -5.21 -3.07
C PHE A 41 -4.63 -3.70 -2.94
N VAL A 42 -3.67 -3.01 -3.54
CA VAL A 42 -3.58 -1.56 -3.52
C VAL A 42 -3.70 -1.03 -4.94
N GLN A 43 -4.31 0.15 -5.08
CA GLN A 43 -4.36 0.87 -6.33
C GLN A 43 -3.47 2.09 -6.20
N MET A 44 -2.56 2.27 -7.15
CA MET A 44 -1.69 3.45 -7.20
C MET A 44 -2.14 4.39 -8.34
N LEU A 45 -2.19 5.68 -8.06
CA LEU A 45 -2.70 6.74 -8.92
C LEU A 45 -1.63 7.84 -9.09
N GLY A 46 -1.02 7.97 -10.27
CA GLY A 46 0.13 8.87 -10.49
C GLY A 46 1.44 8.29 -9.93
N ALA A 47 2.65 8.64 -10.36
CA ALA A 47 3.08 9.79 -11.15
C ALA A 47 3.71 9.39 -12.49
N CYS A 48 3.38 10.16 -13.52
CA CYS A 48 4.18 10.38 -14.73
C CYS A 48 4.43 9.18 -15.68
N GLY A 49 3.42 8.89 -16.51
CA GLY A 49 3.54 9.09 -17.97
C GLY A 49 4.44 8.19 -18.82
N GLY A 50 5.28 7.30 -18.29
CA GLY A 50 6.01 6.36 -19.18
C GLY A 50 7.34 5.75 -18.72
N CYS A 51 7.74 5.86 -17.46
CA CYS A 51 9.00 5.25 -16.99
C CYS A 51 8.75 4.03 -16.08
N PRO A 52 8.95 2.79 -16.57
CA PRO A 52 8.71 1.56 -15.80
C PRO A 52 9.67 1.38 -14.60
N ALA A 53 10.78 2.13 -14.56
CA ALA A 53 11.78 2.03 -13.50
C ALA A 53 11.31 2.58 -12.14
N SER A 54 10.56 3.68 -12.10
CA SER A 54 10.12 4.32 -10.84
C SER A 54 9.02 3.53 -10.13
N HIS A 55 8.16 2.82 -10.89
CA HIS A 55 7.10 1.99 -10.33
C HIS A 55 7.65 0.84 -9.47
N LEU A 56 8.76 0.23 -9.90
CA LEU A 56 9.34 -0.91 -9.17
C LEU A 56 9.94 -0.47 -7.84
N THR A 57 10.61 0.67 -7.80
CA THR A 57 11.19 1.24 -6.57
C THR A 57 10.12 1.68 -5.57
N LEU A 58 9.01 2.26 -6.05
CA LEU A 58 7.90 2.66 -5.19
C LEU A 58 7.17 1.45 -4.60
N LYS A 59 6.86 0.43 -5.42
CA LYS A 59 6.23 -0.81 -4.94
C LYS A 59 7.05 -1.46 -3.84
N GLY A 60 8.37 -1.56 -4.02
CA GLY A 60 9.27 -2.15 -3.03
C GLY A 60 9.28 -1.39 -1.70
N ALA A 61 9.24 -0.05 -1.74
CA ALA A 61 9.17 0.76 -0.53
C ALA A 61 7.84 0.57 0.22
N ILE A 62 6.72 0.50 -0.50
CA ILE A 62 5.39 0.28 0.08
C ILE A 62 5.31 -1.11 0.70
N GLU A 63 5.75 -2.14 -0.02
CA GLU A 63 5.75 -3.52 0.46
C GLU A 63 6.61 -3.68 1.71
N ALA A 64 7.80 -3.07 1.76
CA ALA A 64 8.66 -3.10 2.94
C ALA A 64 8.02 -2.44 4.16
N ILE A 65 7.31 -1.33 3.98
CA ILE A 65 6.68 -0.60 5.10
C ILE A 65 5.40 -1.30 5.56
N VAL A 66 4.59 -1.80 4.62
CA VAL A 66 3.37 -2.55 4.93
C VAL A 66 3.71 -3.86 5.65
N THR A 67 4.71 -4.62 5.19
CA THR A 67 5.15 -5.86 5.86
C THR A 67 5.79 -5.58 7.22
N ALA A 68 6.46 -4.43 7.40
CA ALA A 68 7.04 -4.04 8.68
C ALA A 68 5.98 -3.63 9.73
N GLU A 69 4.95 -2.89 9.33
CA GLU A 69 3.86 -2.46 10.23
C GLU A 69 2.78 -3.55 10.42
N VAL A 70 2.57 -4.35 9.37
CA VAL A 70 1.55 -5.38 9.26
C VAL A 70 2.20 -6.68 8.77
N PRO A 71 2.85 -7.45 9.67
CA PRO A 71 3.48 -8.73 9.32
C PRO A 71 2.49 -9.80 8.86
N GLU A 72 1.18 -9.54 8.98
CA GLU A 72 0.12 -10.38 8.43
C GLU A 72 0.03 -10.30 6.90
N ILE A 73 0.46 -9.19 6.31
CA ILE A 73 0.57 -9.05 4.85
C ILE A 73 1.94 -9.56 4.43
N THR A 74 1.95 -10.54 3.53
CA THR A 74 3.18 -11.11 2.95
C THR A 74 3.42 -10.63 1.53
N GLU A 75 2.38 -10.17 0.85
CA GLU A 75 2.45 -9.73 -0.54
C GLU A 75 1.58 -8.50 -0.78
N VAL A 76 2.09 -7.56 -1.57
CA VAL A 76 1.34 -6.38 -2.02
C VAL A 76 1.18 -6.44 -3.53
N VAL A 77 -0.07 -6.46 -3.99
CA VAL A 77 -0.45 -6.53 -5.40
C VAL A 77 -1.03 -5.18 -5.83
N GLN A 78 -0.51 -4.64 -6.92
CA GLN A 78 -1.08 -3.46 -7.55
C GLN A 78 -2.19 -3.89 -8.53
N VAL A 79 -3.38 -3.27 -8.43
CA VAL A 79 -4.51 -3.47 -9.37
C VAL A 79 -4.79 -2.26 -10.24
#